data_AF-A0A2N3ETI3-F1
#
_entry.id   AF-A0A2N3ETI3-F1
#
_cell.length_a   1.000
_cell.length_b   1.000
_cell.length_c   1.000
_cell.angle_alpha   90.00
_cell.angle_beta   90.00
_cell.angle_gamma   90.00
#
_symmetry.space_group_name_H-M   'P 1'
#
loop_
_entity.id
_entity.type
_entity.pdbx_description
1 polymer ?
#
loop_
_entity_poly.entity_id
_entity_poly.type
_entity_poly.pdbx_seq_one_letter_code
_entity_poly.pdbx_strand_id
1 'polypeptide(L)'
;DAKMGFDSNAIYRHADIAELRDTTEEDPKELEASKYDLNYIALDGEIGCMVNGAGLAMATMDIIKLYGAEPANFLDVGGGATKEKVTEAFKIITSDPQVKGILVNIFGGIMRCDVIAEGVVAAVKEVGLKVPLVVRLEGTNVEKGKEIINSSGLDVIAADDLKDGAQKIVKAVKG
;
A
#
# COMPACT_ATOMS: atom_id res chain seq x y z
N ASP A 1 7.56 -27.36 27.48
CA ASP A 1 6.85 -26.22 26.88
C ASP A 1 7.07 -26.24 25.37
N ALA A 2 6.09 -25.87 24.57
CA ALA A 2 6.16 -25.94 23.11
C ALA A 2 5.32 -24.83 22.44
N LYS A 3 5.83 -24.28 21.34
CA LYS A 3 5.11 -23.37 20.43
C LYS A 3 4.92 -24.07 19.09
N MET A 4 3.69 -24.13 18.61
CA MET A 4 3.34 -24.69 17.29
C MET A 4 2.97 -23.56 16.34
N GLY A 5 3.48 -23.62 15.12
CA GLY A 5 3.05 -22.77 14.02
C GLY A 5 2.41 -23.63 12.94
N PHE A 6 1.38 -23.10 12.29
CA PHE A 6 0.68 -23.78 11.22
C PHE A 6 0.90 -23.06 9.89
N ASP A 7 0.94 -23.81 8.81
CA ASP A 7 0.95 -23.24 7.45
C ASP A 7 -0.44 -22.72 7.12
N SER A 8 -0.58 -21.39 7.00
CA SER A 8 -1.84 -20.73 6.67
C SER A 8 -2.41 -21.20 5.34
N ASN A 9 -1.58 -21.60 4.37
CA ASN A 9 -2.02 -22.10 3.08
C ASN A 9 -2.68 -23.47 3.15
N ALA A 10 -2.49 -24.22 4.24
CA ALA A 10 -3.08 -25.54 4.45
C ALA A 10 -4.40 -25.49 5.23
N ILE A 11 -4.79 -24.34 5.79
CA ILE A 11 -5.94 -24.24 6.71
C ILE A 11 -7.27 -24.64 6.06
N TYR A 12 -7.43 -24.43 4.75
CA TYR A 12 -8.66 -24.80 4.03
C TYR A 12 -9.02 -26.30 4.13
N ARG A 13 -8.05 -27.17 4.43
CA ARG A 13 -8.22 -28.62 4.62
C ARG A 13 -8.10 -29.08 6.07
N HIS A 14 -8.02 -28.15 7.02
CA HIS A 14 -7.89 -28.39 8.47
C HIS A 14 -8.84 -27.48 9.25
N ALA A 15 -10.15 -27.79 9.18
CA ALA A 15 -11.19 -27.01 9.84
C ALA A 15 -11.01 -26.97 11.37
N ASP A 16 -10.53 -28.06 11.95
CA ASP A 16 -10.17 -28.19 13.37
C ASP A 16 -9.11 -27.17 13.80
N ILE A 17 -8.13 -26.87 12.94
CA ILE A 17 -7.10 -25.85 13.21
C ILE A 17 -7.65 -24.45 12.98
N ALA A 18 -8.52 -24.26 11.98
CA ALA A 18 -9.14 -22.96 11.70
C ALA A 18 -9.93 -22.43 12.91
N GLU A 19 -10.62 -23.32 13.63
CA GLU A 19 -11.38 -23.00 14.85
C GLU A 19 -10.50 -22.55 16.02
N LEU A 20 -9.18 -22.84 15.98
CA LEU A 20 -8.23 -22.43 17.02
C LEU A 20 -7.66 -21.02 16.79
N ARG A 21 -8.01 -20.34 15.69
CA ARG A 21 -7.52 -18.99 15.40
C ARG A 21 -8.07 -17.99 16.41
N ASP A 22 -7.19 -17.44 17.24
CA ASP A 22 -7.53 -16.37 18.17
C ASP A 22 -7.23 -15.01 17.55
N THR A 23 -8.27 -14.33 17.05
CA THR A 23 -8.14 -13.00 16.47
C THR A 23 -7.87 -11.91 17.51
N THR A 24 -7.99 -12.18 18.80
CA THR A 24 -7.73 -11.17 19.85
C THR A 24 -6.24 -10.90 20.06
N GLU A 25 -5.39 -11.82 19.60
CA GLU A 25 -3.92 -11.73 19.64
C GLU A 25 -3.33 -11.19 18.31
N GLU A 26 -4.17 -10.86 17.33
CA GLU A 26 -3.76 -10.30 16.04
C GLU A 26 -3.96 -8.78 16.01
N ASP A 27 -3.14 -8.06 15.23
CA ASP A 27 -3.32 -6.61 15.08
C ASP A 27 -4.63 -6.31 14.34
N PRO A 28 -5.49 -5.41 14.86
CA PRO A 28 -6.77 -5.07 14.24
C PRO A 28 -6.65 -4.60 12.78
N LYS A 29 -5.59 -3.88 12.42
CA LYS A 29 -5.36 -3.41 11.04
C LYS A 29 -5.01 -4.56 10.12
N GLU A 30 -4.22 -5.53 10.58
CA GLU A 30 -3.90 -6.74 9.82
C GLU A 30 -5.15 -7.59 9.59
N LEU A 31 -6.02 -7.70 10.61
CA LEU A 31 -7.31 -8.35 10.48
C LEU A 31 -8.23 -7.66 9.47
N GLU A 32 -8.37 -6.33 9.56
CA GLU A 32 -9.17 -5.58 8.57
C GLU A 32 -8.59 -5.72 7.15
N ALA A 33 -7.27 -5.64 6.99
CA ALA A 33 -6.59 -5.86 5.71
C ALA A 33 -6.92 -7.24 5.12
N SER A 34 -6.89 -8.30 5.95
CA SER A 34 -7.14 -9.66 5.52
C SER A 34 -8.54 -9.87 4.92
N LYS A 35 -9.55 -9.10 5.34
CA LYS A 35 -10.92 -9.16 4.78
C LYS A 35 -10.98 -8.73 3.32
N TYR A 36 -10.04 -7.90 2.89
CA TYR A 36 -9.93 -7.39 1.53
C TYR A 36 -8.82 -8.07 0.73
N ASP A 37 -8.26 -9.18 1.26
CA ASP A 37 -7.13 -9.88 0.64
C ASP A 37 -5.96 -8.90 0.39
N LEU A 38 -5.67 -8.10 1.42
CA LEU A 38 -4.52 -7.21 1.54
C LEU A 38 -3.57 -7.79 2.58
N ASN A 39 -2.27 -7.82 2.25
CA ASN A 39 -1.25 -8.18 3.23
C ASN A 39 -0.69 -6.90 3.84
N TYR A 40 -1.05 -6.61 5.09
CA TYR A 40 -0.61 -5.44 5.83
C TYR A 40 0.25 -5.86 7.02
N ILE A 41 1.30 -5.09 7.32
CA ILE A 41 2.06 -5.20 8.57
C ILE A 41 2.40 -3.78 9.02
N ALA A 42 2.08 -3.44 10.26
CA ALA A 42 2.40 -2.13 10.82
C ALA A 42 3.90 -2.02 11.17
N LEU A 43 4.47 -0.82 11.01
CA LEU A 43 5.85 -0.50 11.36
C LEU A 43 5.91 0.88 12.04
N ASP A 44 7.02 1.17 12.74
CA ASP A 44 7.20 2.41 13.51
C ASP A 44 7.74 3.59 12.68
N GLY A 45 7.08 3.89 11.55
CA GLY A 45 7.51 4.92 10.62
C GLY A 45 6.45 5.97 10.30
N GLU A 46 6.77 6.86 9.35
CA GLU A 46 5.92 7.99 8.98
C GLU A 46 5.48 7.99 7.51
N ILE A 47 6.06 7.14 6.67
CA ILE A 47 5.69 7.04 5.26
C ILE A 47 4.93 5.74 4.99
N GLY A 48 3.64 5.86 4.73
CA GLY A 48 2.81 4.73 4.35
C GLY A 48 3.18 4.21 2.96
N CYS A 49 3.22 2.90 2.80
CA CYS A 49 3.53 2.26 1.52
C CYS A 49 2.31 1.50 1.01
N MET A 50 1.98 1.61 -0.28
CA MET A 50 1.00 0.77 -0.95
C MET A 50 1.60 0.26 -2.25
N VAL A 51 1.80 -1.05 -2.34
CA VAL A 51 2.56 -1.67 -3.43
C VAL A 51 1.87 -2.92 -3.92
N ASN A 52 2.06 -3.30 -5.18
CA ASN A 52 1.68 -4.63 -5.68
C ASN A 52 2.88 -5.56 -5.79
N GLY A 53 2.85 -6.66 -5.03
CA GLY A 53 3.89 -7.66 -4.92
C GLY A 53 4.79 -7.45 -3.69
N ALA A 54 4.85 -8.47 -2.83
CA ALA A 54 5.62 -8.45 -1.58
C ALA A 54 7.11 -8.07 -1.75
N GLY A 55 7.77 -8.57 -2.81
CA GLY A 55 9.17 -8.22 -3.09
C GLY A 55 9.36 -6.72 -3.40
N LEU A 56 8.43 -6.14 -4.17
CA LEU A 56 8.46 -4.71 -4.48
C LEU A 56 8.09 -3.87 -3.25
N ALA A 57 7.20 -4.37 -2.39
CA ALA A 57 6.82 -3.72 -1.14
C ALA A 57 8.04 -3.60 -0.21
N MET A 58 8.80 -4.68 -0.02
CA MET A 58 10.07 -4.66 0.72
C MET A 58 11.08 -3.68 0.11
N ALA A 59 11.30 -3.73 -1.19
CA ALA A 59 12.21 -2.80 -1.87
C ALA A 59 11.77 -1.32 -1.74
N THR A 60 10.46 -1.07 -1.68
CA THR A 60 9.90 0.29 -1.51
C THR A 60 10.15 0.81 -0.09
N MET A 61 10.01 -0.05 0.92
CA MET A 61 10.37 0.29 2.30
C MET A 61 11.86 0.56 2.44
N ASP A 62 12.70 -0.29 1.85
CA ASP A 62 14.16 -0.15 1.89
C ASP A 62 14.62 1.17 1.26
N ILE A 63 14.03 1.56 0.13
CA ILE A 63 14.42 2.80 -0.54
C ILE A 63 13.93 4.06 0.21
N ILE A 64 12.76 4.01 0.86
CA ILE A 64 12.30 5.09 1.75
C ILE A 64 13.32 5.30 2.88
N LYS A 65 13.74 4.19 3.49
CA LYS A 65 14.76 4.19 4.55
C LYS A 65 16.12 4.70 4.05
N LEU A 66 16.51 4.30 2.85
CA LEU A 66 17.73 4.77 2.19
C LEU A 66 17.74 6.29 2.00
N TYR A 67 16.59 6.90 1.72
CA TYR A 67 16.46 8.36 1.61
C TYR A 67 16.15 9.08 2.95
N GLY A 68 16.21 8.35 4.06
CA GLY A 68 16.25 8.91 5.40
C GLY A 68 14.89 9.24 6.02
N ALA A 69 13.83 8.52 5.64
CA ALA A 69 12.58 8.47 6.39
C ALA A 69 12.25 7.02 6.77
N GLU A 70 11.35 6.80 7.72
CA GLU A 70 10.98 5.44 8.14
C GLU A 70 9.65 5.02 7.50
N PRO A 71 9.56 3.81 6.90
CA PRO A 71 8.31 3.28 6.37
C PRO A 71 7.35 2.94 7.53
N ALA A 72 6.11 3.41 7.44
CA ALA A 72 5.08 3.21 8.47
C ALA A 72 4.38 1.86 8.37
N ASN A 73 4.47 1.19 7.23
CA ASN A 73 3.86 -0.12 7.03
C ASN A 73 4.48 -0.85 5.84
N PHE A 74 4.31 -2.16 5.84
CA PHE A 74 4.27 -2.99 4.64
C PHE A 74 2.81 -3.11 4.19
N LEU A 75 2.53 -2.93 2.89
CA LEU A 75 1.23 -3.28 2.33
C LEU A 75 1.38 -3.77 0.89
N ASP A 76 0.98 -5.02 0.67
CA ASP A 76 0.85 -5.64 -0.64
C ASP A 76 -0.64 -5.80 -1.03
N VAL A 77 -1.06 -5.09 -2.09
CA VAL A 77 -2.42 -5.17 -2.65
C VAL A 77 -2.65 -6.40 -3.55
N GLY A 78 -1.59 -7.17 -3.82
CA GLY A 78 -1.60 -8.33 -4.71
C GLY A 78 -1.63 -7.96 -6.19
N GLY A 79 -1.84 -8.96 -7.05
CA GLY A 79 -1.81 -8.79 -8.52
C GLY A 79 -2.97 -7.96 -9.11
N GLY A 80 -4.00 -7.65 -8.31
CA GLY A 80 -5.18 -6.88 -8.72
C GLY A 80 -5.44 -5.73 -7.76
N ALA A 81 -5.28 -4.50 -8.22
CA ALA A 81 -5.55 -3.28 -7.45
C ALA A 81 -6.92 -2.70 -7.87
N THR A 82 -8.00 -3.36 -7.47
CA THR A 82 -9.35 -2.86 -7.70
C THR A 82 -9.59 -1.56 -6.92
N LYS A 83 -10.54 -0.72 -7.38
CA LYS A 83 -10.90 0.51 -6.66
C LYS A 83 -11.18 0.24 -5.17
N GLU A 84 -11.95 -0.80 -4.87
CA GLU A 84 -12.30 -1.18 -3.50
C GLU A 84 -11.05 -1.52 -2.67
N LYS A 85 -10.17 -2.40 -3.17
CA LYS A 85 -8.92 -2.75 -2.48
C LYS A 85 -8.04 -1.52 -2.23
N VAL A 86 -7.94 -0.61 -3.20
CA VAL A 86 -7.15 0.63 -3.08
C VAL A 86 -7.77 1.57 -2.04
N THR A 87 -9.09 1.75 -2.05
CA THR A 87 -9.81 2.58 -1.06
C THR A 87 -9.60 2.05 0.35
N GLU A 88 -9.75 0.75 0.57
CA GLU A 88 -9.58 0.15 1.89
C GLU A 88 -8.12 0.19 2.35
N ALA A 89 -7.17 -0.04 1.42
CA ALA A 89 -5.75 0.15 1.71
C ALA A 89 -5.44 1.59 2.17
N PHE A 90 -6.04 2.61 1.53
CA PHE A 90 -5.90 3.99 2.00
C PHE A 90 -6.52 4.21 3.38
N LYS A 91 -7.71 3.65 3.68
CA LYS A 91 -8.34 3.76 4.99
C LYS A 91 -7.49 3.12 6.09
N ILE A 92 -6.90 1.95 5.82
CA ILE A 92 -6.03 1.25 6.76
C ILE A 92 -4.76 2.06 7.02
N ILE A 93 -4.07 2.53 5.97
CA ILE A 93 -2.85 3.35 6.10
C ILE A 93 -3.17 4.65 6.86
N THR A 94 -4.24 5.35 6.49
CA THR A 94 -4.59 6.64 7.11
C THR A 94 -5.23 6.54 8.49
N SER A 95 -5.61 5.33 8.92
CA SER A 95 -6.01 5.07 10.32
C SER A 95 -4.84 5.21 11.29
N ASP A 96 -3.60 5.12 10.78
CA ASP A 96 -2.40 5.32 11.58
C ASP A 96 -2.05 6.82 11.67
N PRO A 97 -2.12 7.45 12.86
CA PRO A 97 -1.79 8.85 13.02
C PRO A 97 -0.30 9.17 12.81
N GLN A 98 0.60 8.16 12.78
CA GLN A 98 2.02 8.36 12.50
C GLN A 98 2.28 8.63 11.02
N VAL A 99 1.36 8.22 10.13
CA VAL A 99 1.52 8.40 8.69
C VAL A 99 1.39 9.88 8.33
N LYS A 100 2.47 10.44 7.79
CA LYS A 100 2.57 11.83 7.32
C LYS A 100 2.67 11.94 5.81
N GLY A 101 2.82 10.83 5.10
CA GLY A 101 2.84 10.80 3.64
C GLY A 101 2.65 9.37 3.14
N ILE A 102 2.19 9.21 1.90
CA ILE A 102 1.95 7.90 1.30
C ILE A 102 2.70 7.79 -0.02
N LEU A 103 3.43 6.69 -0.20
CA LEU A 103 4.02 6.28 -1.48
C LEU A 103 3.25 5.09 -2.05
N VAL A 104 2.54 5.33 -3.15
CA VAL A 104 1.96 4.28 -3.99
C VAL A 104 2.98 3.91 -5.05
N ASN A 105 3.39 2.64 -5.11
CA ASN A 105 4.30 2.14 -6.14
C ASN A 105 3.66 0.92 -6.80
N ILE A 106 3.11 1.09 -8.00
CA ILE A 106 2.42 0.02 -8.72
C ILE A 106 3.11 -0.27 -10.05
N PHE A 107 3.44 -1.54 -10.26
CA PHE A 107 3.89 -2.07 -11.54
C PHE A 107 2.72 -2.75 -12.26
N GLY A 108 2.17 -2.09 -13.27
CA GLY A 108 1.04 -2.48 -14.11
C GLY A 108 1.38 -3.62 -15.08
N GLY A 109 1.68 -4.80 -14.54
CA GLY A 109 1.96 -6.01 -15.31
C GLY A 109 0.78 -6.40 -16.21
N ILE A 110 -0.25 -7.03 -15.62
CA ILE A 110 -1.48 -7.38 -16.35
C ILE A 110 -2.52 -6.23 -16.40
N MET A 111 -2.38 -5.24 -15.52
CA MET A 111 -3.29 -4.10 -15.44
C MET A 111 -2.72 -2.88 -16.16
N ARG A 112 -3.60 -2.04 -16.72
CA ARG A 112 -3.19 -0.78 -17.34
C ARG A 112 -3.07 0.33 -16.28
N CYS A 113 -2.02 1.15 -16.39
CA CYS A 113 -1.74 2.23 -15.45
C CYS A 113 -2.83 3.31 -15.43
N ASP A 114 -3.53 3.53 -16.55
CA ASP A 114 -4.64 4.48 -16.60
C ASP A 114 -5.81 4.06 -15.70
N VAL A 115 -6.18 2.77 -15.70
CA VAL A 115 -7.24 2.23 -14.83
C VAL A 115 -6.83 2.30 -13.36
N ILE A 116 -5.56 2.02 -13.06
CA ILE A 116 -5.03 2.13 -11.71
C ILE A 116 -5.04 3.59 -11.25
N ALA A 117 -4.60 4.53 -12.09
CA ALA A 117 -4.61 5.96 -11.80
C ALA A 117 -6.02 6.48 -11.51
N GLU A 118 -7.02 6.08 -12.32
CA GLU A 118 -8.42 6.39 -12.06
C GLU A 118 -8.89 5.84 -10.70
N GLY A 119 -8.52 4.60 -10.38
CA GLY A 119 -8.81 3.97 -9.10
C GLY A 119 -8.21 4.73 -7.92
N VAL A 120 -6.94 5.12 -8.01
CA VAL A 120 -6.25 5.92 -7.00
C VAL A 120 -6.92 7.29 -6.84
N VAL A 121 -7.16 8.03 -7.93
CA VAL A 121 -7.81 9.35 -7.87
C VAL A 121 -9.20 9.25 -7.26
N ALA A 122 -9.99 8.23 -7.63
CA ALA A 122 -11.31 8.00 -7.06
C ALA A 122 -11.24 7.68 -5.57
N ALA A 123 -10.31 6.82 -5.15
CA ALA A 123 -10.11 6.48 -3.75
C ALA A 123 -9.67 7.70 -2.92
N VAL A 124 -8.75 8.53 -3.43
CA VAL A 124 -8.31 9.76 -2.75
C VAL A 124 -9.47 10.74 -2.56
N LYS A 125 -10.34 10.90 -3.57
CA LYS A 125 -11.56 11.74 -3.47
C LYS A 125 -12.55 11.20 -2.43
N GLU A 126 -12.65 9.89 -2.32
CA GLU A 126 -13.57 9.22 -1.40
C GLU A 126 -13.07 9.26 0.05
N VAL A 127 -11.78 9.00 0.27
CA VAL A 127 -11.16 8.97 1.61
C VAL A 127 -10.85 10.38 2.12
N GLY A 128 -10.50 11.32 1.23
CA GLY A 128 -10.16 12.69 1.61
C GLY A 128 -8.80 12.78 2.32
N LEU A 129 -7.73 12.40 1.61
CA LEU A 129 -6.37 12.42 2.18
C LEU A 129 -5.94 13.83 2.61
N LYS A 130 -5.31 13.92 3.79
CA LYS A 130 -4.73 15.15 4.36
C LYS A 130 -3.20 15.17 4.34
N VAL A 131 -2.60 14.09 3.87
CA VAL A 131 -1.16 13.88 3.79
C VAL A 131 -0.73 13.83 2.33
N PRO A 132 0.49 14.27 1.98
CA PRO A 132 1.00 14.19 0.62
C PRO A 132 0.98 12.77 0.09
N LEU A 133 0.56 12.64 -1.17
CA LEU A 133 0.54 11.38 -1.90
C LEU A 133 1.51 11.45 -3.07
N VAL A 134 2.44 10.50 -3.13
CA VAL A 134 3.30 10.27 -4.31
C VAL A 134 2.89 8.97 -4.96
N VAL A 135 2.68 8.99 -6.27
CA VAL A 135 2.27 7.82 -7.06
C VAL A 135 3.30 7.55 -8.13
N ARG A 136 3.89 6.36 -8.08
CA ARG A 136 4.75 5.81 -9.11
C ARG A 136 4.01 4.67 -9.82
N LEU A 137 3.84 4.83 -11.13
CA LEU A 137 3.22 3.84 -12.01
C LEU A 137 4.25 3.37 -13.02
N GLU A 138 4.20 2.08 -13.38
CA GLU A 138 4.96 1.50 -14.49
C GLU A 138 4.13 0.54 -15.30
N GLY A 139 4.48 0.38 -16.57
CA GLY A 139 3.87 -0.62 -17.45
C GLY A 139 2.96 0.01 -18.50
N THR A 140 1.90 -0.71 -18.87
CA THR A 140 1.06 -0.31 -20.00
C THR A 140 0.32 1.00 -19.70
N ASN A 141 0.37 1.96 -20.64
CA ASN A 141 -0.24 3.29 -20.55
C ASN A 141 0.23 4.15 -19.37
N VAL A 142 1.49 4.00 -18.94
CA VAL A 142 2.07 4.82 -17.86
C VAL A 142 1.90 6.33 -18.09
N GLU A 143 2.13 6.82 -19.31
CA GLU A 143 1.98 8.24 -19.64
C GLU A 143 0.54 8.75 -19.41
N LYS A 144 -0.46 7.96 -19.81
CA LYS A 144 -1.88 8.29 -19.55
C LYS A 144 -2.20 8.25 -18.06
N GLY A 145 -1.65 7.28 -17.33
CA GLY A 145 -1.79 7.20 -15.88
C GLY A 145 -1.23 8.44 -15.19
N LYS A 146 -0.03 8.89 -15.57
CA LYS A 146 0.57 10.13 -15.07
C LYS A 146 -0.27 11.36 -15.43
N GLU A 147 -0.80 11.43 -16.64
CA GLU A 147 -1.71 12.50 -17.07
C GLU A 147 -2.98 12.55 -16.19
N ILE A 148 -3.59 11.41 -15.89
CA ILE A 148 -4.77 11.30 -15.00
C ILE A 148 -4.43 11.79 -13.59
N ILE A 149 -3.29 11.39 -13.02
CA ILE A 149 -2.84 11.85 -11.71
C ILE A 149 -2.64 13.38 -11.72
N ASN A 150 -1.89 13.91 -12.68
CA ASN A 150 -1.53 15.33 -12.75
C ASN A 150 -2.73 16.23 -13.06
N SER A 151 -3.73 15.74 -13.79
CA SER A 151 -4.96 16.49 -14.13
C SER A 151 -6.08 16.32 -13.10
N SER A 152 -5.89 15.51 -12.05
CA SER A 152 -6.94 15.15 -11.09
C SER A 152 -7.45 16.31 -10.23
N GLY A 153 -6.69 17.41 -10.14
CA GLY A 153 -6.94 18.54 -9.24
C GLY A 153 -6.71 18.21 -7.78
N LEU A 154 -6.11 17.06 -7.48
CA LEU A 154 -5.75 16.62 -6.14
C LEU A 154 -4.28 16.88 -5.87
N ASP A 155 -3.90 16.97 -4.60
CA ASP A 155 -2.50 17.07 -4.18
C ASP A 155 -1.80 15.72 -4.28
N VAL A 156 -1.56 15.28 -5.52
CA VAL A 156 -0.95 13.99 -5.87
C VAL A 156 0.21 14.23 -6.81
N ILE A 157 1.37 13.71 -6.44
CA ILE A 157 2.62 13.90 -7.17
C ILE A 157 2.93 12.63 -7.94
N ALA A 158 3.00 12.71 -9.28
CA ALA A 158 3.49 11.61 -10.08
C ALA A 158 5.02 11.47 -9.97
N ALA A 159 5.50 10.24 -9.82
CA ALA A 159 6.93 9.90 -9.81
C ALA A 159 7.32 9.09 -11.06
N ASP A 160 8.56 9.31 -11.52
CA ASP A 160 9.08 8.71 -12.75
C ASP A 160 9.67 7.33 -12.52
N ASP A 161 10.39 7.14 -11.41
CA ASP A 161 10.96 5.88 -11.01
C ASP A 161 10.91 5.72 -9.48
N LEU A 162 11.36 4.56 -8.98
CA LEU A 162 11.30 4.24 -7.57
C LEU A 162 12.16 5.20 -6.71
N LYS A 163 13.31 5.64 -7.23
CA LYS A 163 14.19 6.59 -6.55
C LYS A 163 13.53 7.97 -6.47
N ASP A 164 13.01 8.45 -7.60
CA ASP A 164 12.30 9.73 -7.67
C ASP A 164 11.07 9.73 -6.74
N GLY A 165 10.30 8.64 -6.71
CA GLY A 165 9.16 8.49 -5.81
C GLY A 165 9.54 8.59 -4.34
N ALA A 166 10.59 7.88 -3.94
CA ALA A 166 11.10 7.93 -2.57
C ALA A 166 11.62 9.33 -2.18
N GLN A 167 12.40 9.98 -3.06
CA GLN A 167 12.90 11.33 -2.81
C GLN A 167 11.77 12.36 -2.70
N LYS A 168 10.76 12.27 -3.59
CA LYS A 168 9.59 13.15 -3.58
C LYS A 168 8.77 13.00 -2.30
N ILE A 169 8.50 11.77 -1.86
CA ILE A 169 7.67 11.56 -0.66
C ILE A 169 8.40 11.99 0.60
N VAL A 170 9.70 11.68 0.72
CA VAL A 170 10.52 12.12 1.86
C VAL A 170 10.57 13.64 1.93
N LYS A 171 10.75 14.31 0.78
CA LYS A 171 10.73 15.77 0.71
C LYS A 171 9.37 16.33 1.13
N ALA A 172 8.28 15.77 0.60
CA ALA A 172 6.92 16.23 0.90
C ALA A 172 6.56 16.10 2.39
N VAL A 173 7.09 15.08 3.08
CA VAL A 173 6.89 14.89 4.53
C VAL A 173 7.75 15.83 5.37
N LYS A 174 8.97 16.16 4.93
CA LYS A 174 9.92 16.99 5.70
C LYS A 174 9.74 18.51 5.53
N GLY A 175 9.10 18.96 4.45
CA GLY A 175 8.95 20.38 4.11
C GLY A 175 10.10 20.88 3.24
#